data_AF-A0A2J6HB48-F1
#
_entry.id   AF-A0A2J6HB48-F1
#
_cell.length_a   1.000
_cell.length_b   1.000
_cell.length_c   1.000
_cell.angle_alpha   90.00
_cell.angle_beta   90.00
_cell.angle_gamma   90.00
#
_symmetry.space_group_name_H-M   'P 1'
#
loop_
_entity.id
_entity.type
_entity.pdbx_description
1 polymer ?
#
loop_
_entity_poly.entity_id
_entity_poly.type
_entity_poly.pdbx_seq_one_letter_code
_entity_poly.pdbx_strand_id
1 'polypeptide(L)' 'MEYKGNKQHLPSKICLVCNKPFTWRKKWEKCWDDVKYCSDKCRRNKNLASLKSI' A
#
# COMPACT_ATOMS: atom_id res chain seq x y z
N MET A 1 -15.97 20.37 -20.20
CA MET A 1 -15.66 20.24 -18.75
C MET A 1 -15.10 18.85 -18.53
N GLU A 2 -13.78 18.71 -18.55
CA GLU A 2 -13.12 17.42 -18.34
C GLU A 2 -13.00 17.13 -16.85
N TYR A 3 -13.61 16.04 -16.40
CA TYR A 3 -13.43 15.51 -15.06
C TYR A 3 -12.00 14.93 -14.99
N LYS A 4 -11.02 15.77 -14.65
CA LYS A 4 -9.59 15.43 -14.57
C LYS A 4 -9.32 14.53 -13.35
N GLY A 5 -9.76 13.29 -13.44
CA GLY A 5 -9.50 12.22 -12.48
C GLY A 5 -8.13 11.56 -12.66
N ASN A 6 -7.07 12.32 -12.99
CA ASN A 6 -5.73 11.77 -13.19
C ASN A 6 -5.05 11.47 -11.86
N LYS A 7 -5.42 10.34 -11.25
CA LYS A 7 -4.72 9.74 -10.10
C LYS A 7 -3.33 9.15 -10.47
N GLN A 8 -2.89 9.33 -11.72
CA GLN A 8 -1.66 8.77 -12.27
C GLN A 8 -0.38 9.39 -11.68
N HIS A 9 -0.46 10.64 -11.17
CA HIS A 9 0.70 11.32 -10.57
C HIS A 9 0.90 11.00 -9.09
N LEU A 10 0.02 10.21 -8.49
CA LEU A 10 0.16 9.87 -7.08
C LEU A 10 1.32 8.89 -6.89
N PRO A 11 2.17 9.10 -5.86
CA PRO A 11 3.28 8.20 -5.62
C PRO A 11 2.76 6.80 -5.36
N SER A 12 3.35 5.82 -6.02
CA SER A 12 3.10 4.40 -5.81
C SER A 12 4.26 3.78 -5.03
N LYS A 13 3.94 2.86 -4.12
CA LYS A 13 4.91 2.07 -3.36
C LYS A 13 4.60 0.58 -3.54
N ILE A 14 5.59 -0.27 -3.30
CA ILE A 14 5.41 -1.73 -3.33
C ILE A 14 5.13 -2.23 -1.91
N CYS A 15 4.10 -3.06 -1.75
CA CYS A 15 3.81 -3.67 -0.47
C CYS A 15 4.81 -4.79 -0.17
N LEU A 16 5.51 -4.73 0.98
CA LEU A 16 6.52 -5.72 1.37
C LEU A 16 5.97 -7.13 1.70
N VAL A 17 4.65 -7.30 1.74
CA VAL A 17 4.00 -8.58 2.14
C VAL A 17 3.34 -9.29 0.97
N CYS A 18 2.76 -8.54 0.04
CA CYS A 18 2.08 -9.12 -1.14
C CYS A 18 2.74 -8.73 -2.46
N ASN A 19 3.80 -7.92 -2.42
CA ASN A 19 4.57 -7.42 -3.55
C ASN A 19 3.73 -6.71 -4.63
N LYS A 20 2.51 -6.28 -4.27
CA LYS A 20 1.63 -5.54 -5.18
C LYS A 20 1.92 -4.04 -5.10
N PRO A 21 1.94 -3.32 -6.23
CA PRO A 21 2.00 -1.88 -6.24
C PRO A 21 0.72 -1.30 -5.66
N PHE A 22 0.85 -0.25 -4.85
CA PHE A 22 -0.28 0.47 -4.30
C PHE A 22 -0.02 1.97 -4.33
N THR A 23 -1.07 2.73 -4.66
CA THR A 23 -1.01 4.18 -4.82
C THR A 23 -1.30 4.89 -3.51
N TRP A 24 -0.72 6.08 -3.34
CA TRP A 24 -1.03 6.99 -2.24
C TRP A 24 -2.53 7.16 -2.01
N ARG A 25 -2.93 7.26 -0.75
CA ARG A 25 -4.31 7.50 -0.31
C ARG A 25 -4.31 8.67 0.67
N LYS A 26 -5.38 9.47 0.66
CA LYS A 26 -5.53 10.64 1.55
C LYS A 26 -5.28 10.31 3.03
N LYS A 27 -5.74 9.15 3.50
CA LYS A 27 -5.49 8.67 4.88
C LYS A 27 -4.01 8.55 5.28
N TRP A 28 -3.09 8.57 4.31
CA TRP A 28 -1.65 8.46 4.53
C TRP A 28 -0.93 9.80 4.39
N GLU A 29 -1.64 10.92 4.24
CA GLU A 29 -1.04 12.24 4.09
C GLU A 29 0.03 12.56 5.15
N LYS A 30 -0.18 12.16 6.41
CA LYS A 30 0.75 12.45 7.52
C LYS A 30 1.81 11.38 7.77
N CYS A 31 1.63 10.18 7.23
CA CYS A 31 2.44 9.00 7.56
C CYS A 31 2.94 8.27 6.31
N TRP A 32 2.81 8.85 5.11
CA TRP A 32 3.12 8.18 3.84
C TRP A 32 4.54 7.62 3.80
N ASP A 33 5.50 8.32 4.42
CA ASP A 33 6.88 7.89 4.49
C ASP A 33 7.03 6.53 5.19
N ASP A 34 6.34 6.34 6.33
CA ASP A 34 6.35 5.11 7.12
C ASP A 34 5.48 3.98 6.53
N VAL A 35 4.55 4.30 5.63
CA VAL A 35 3.65 3.31 5.01
C VAL A 35 4.40 2.38 4.04
N LYS A 36 4.60 1.14 4.49
CA LYS A 36 5.25 0.03 3.73
C LYS A 36 4.28 -1.05 3.24
N TYR A 37 3.00 -0.96 3.62
CA TYR A 37 2.00 -2.01 3.38
C TYR A 37 0.74 -1.42 2.73
N CYS A 38 0.19 -2.13 1.73
CA CYS A 38 -0.99 -1.66 1.00
C CYS A 38 -2.29 -1.64 1.84
N SER A 39 -2.36 -2.47 2.89
CA SER A 39 -3.54 -2.69 3.71
C SER A 39 -3.15 -3.11 5.13
N ASP A 40 -4.05 -2.88 6.09
CA ASP A 40 -3.84 -3.30 7.48
C ASP A 40 -3.73 -4.83 7.60
N LYS A 41 -4.42 -5.58 6.74
CA LYS A 41 -4.22 -7.03 6.59
C LYS A 41 -2.76 -7.39 6.29
N CYS A 42 -2.11 -6.68 5.37
CA CYS A 42 -0.70 -6.92 5.05
C CYS A 42 0.20 -6.54 6.22
N ARG A 43 -0.09 -5.42 6.90
CA ARG A 43 0.63 -5.01 8.11
C ARG A 43 0.57 -6.09 9.21
N ARG A 44 -0.60 -6.67 9.48
CA ARG A 44 -0.79 -7.77 10.45
C ARG A 44 -0.17 -9.08 9.95
N ASN A 45 -0.26 -9.38 8.66
CA ASN A 45 0.26 -10.60 8.05
C ASN A 45 1.79 -10.61 7.90
N LYS A 46 2.51 -9.52 8.20
CA LYS A 46 3.99 -9.52 8.26
C LYS A 46 4.53 -10.65 9.15
N ASN A 47 3.77 -11.04 10.17
CA ASN A 47 4.14 -12.10 11.09
C ASN A 47 3.84 -13.53 10.58
N LEU A 48 3.02 -13.67 9.53
CA LEU A 48 2.61 -14.98 9.00
C LEU A 48 3.51 -15.52 7.88
N ALA A 49 4.55 -14.77 7.48
CA ALA A 49 5.52 -15.24 6.48
C ALA A 49 6.29 -16.50 6.95
N SER A 50 6.24 -16.83 8.25
CA SER A 50 6.79 -18.08 8.79
C SER A 50 5.80 -19.26 8.82
N LEU A 51 4.53 -19.08 8.42
CA LEU A 51 3.49 -20.11 8.58
C LEU A 51 2.53 -20.20 7.37
N LYS A 52 3.08 -20.20 6.15
CA LYS A 52 2.34 -20.61 4.96
C LYS A 52 3.12 -21.67 4.20
N SER A 53 3.35 -22.78 4.87
CA SER A 53 3.87 -24.03 4.29
C SER A 53 3.45 -25.18 5.21
N ILE A 54 2.14 -25.46 5.30
CA ILE A 54 1.59 -26.77 5.68
C ILE A 54 0.42 -27.01 4.73
#